data_AF-A0A265Q9N5-F1
#
_entry.id   AF-A0A265Q9N5-F1
#
_cell.length_a   1.000
_cell.length_b   1.000
_cell.length_c   1.000
_cell.angle_alpha   90.00
_cell.angle_beta   90.00
_cell.angle_gamma   90.00
#
_symmetry.space_group_name_H-M   'P 1'
#
loop_
_entity.id
_entity.type
_entity.pdbx_description
1 polymer ?
#
loop_
_entity_poly.entity_id
_entity_poly.type
_entity_poly.pdbx_seq_one_letter_code
_entity_poly.pdbx_strand_id
1 'polypeptide(L)'
;MKVVIIYGNGRKGSTYNCVQIIKRTIGQYEDVKFEEIWLPKDFPELCCGCFNCILKGELFCPHSEYVYPIVNSIIEADGIIMASPAYGLDVSGAMKTLIDHLCFMWMPHRPHNEVFSKIGFVVSTAAGSGMKRTNKTMKLALNYMGFKRVYDFGSAVAASRWEDVKGSKKLIIEKKLIKKSHKYYQSLVDRKKLKSRLSTRLTFIVMRKMISGYQDGNIDKEYWKSMGWFDNIKPV
;
A
#
# COMPACT_ATOMS: atom_id res chain seq x y z
N MET A 1 13.85 -11.40 -2.68
CA MET A 1 12.69 -10.66 -2.14
C MET A 1 12.56 -9.32 -2.85
N LYS A 2 11.38 -8.97 -3.37
CA LYS A 2 11.13 -7.68 -4.06
C LYS A 2 10.25 -6.77 -3.20
N VAL A 3 10.66 -5.52 -3.01
CA VAL A 3 9.86 -4.50 -2.29
C VAL A 3 9.64 -3.30 -3.22
N VAL A 4 8.38 -3.00 -3.51
CA VAL A 4 8.01 -1.79 -4.25
C VAL A 4 7.80 -0.63 -3.28
N ILE A 5 8.35 0.54 -3.61
CA ILE A 5 8.29 1.75 -2.80
C ILE A 5 7.57 2.82 -3.62
N ILE A 6 6.49 3.36 -3.06
CA ILE A 6 5.69 4.41 -3.71
C ILE A 6 5.81 5.68 -2.90
N TYR A 7 6.44 6.70 -3.49
CA TYR A 7 6.56 8.03 -2.91
C TYR A 7 5.42 8.93 -3.38
N GLY A 8 4.69 9.53 -2.44
CA GLY A 8 3.58 10.45 -2.73
C GLY A 8 3.99 11.82 -3.27
N ASN A 9 5.29 12.10 -3.36
CA ASN A 9 5.82 13.28 -4.05
C ASN A 9 7.25 13.02 -4.54
N GLY A 10 7.76 13.91 -5.41
CA GLY A 10 9.15 13.89 -5.87
C GLY A 10 10.18 14.50 -4.91
N ARG A 11 9.78 14.93 -3.70
CA ARG A 11 10.69 15.64 -2.79
C ARG A 11 11.50 14.63 -1.96
N LYS A 12 12.83 14.75 -2.01
CA LYS A 12 13.76 14.03 -1.13
C LYS A 12 13.82 14.61 0.30
N GLY A 13 12.66 14.89 0.89
CA GLY A 13 12.52 15.47 2.23
C GLY A 13 12.50 14.44 3.37
N SER A 14 11.88 14.80 4.50
CA SER A 14 11.88 13.97 5.71
C SER A 14 11.23 12.59 5.55
N THR A 15 10.12 12.48 4.81
CA THR A 15 9.49 11.19 4.53
C THR A 15 10.40 10.29 3.70
N TYR A 16 11.04 10.84 2.66
CA TYR A 16 12.03 10.11 1.84
C TYR A 16 13.19 9.60 2.70
N ASN A 17 13.76 10.44 3.56
CA ASN A 17 14.86 10.05 4.44
C ASN A 17 14.45 8.95 5.44
N CYS A 18 13.21 8.97 5.93
CA CYS A 18 12.67 7.87 6.73
C CYS A 18 12.65 6.55 5.95
N VAL A 19 12.28 6.58 4.66
CA VAL A 19 12.32 5.40 3.79
C VAL A 19 13.76 4.94 3.54
N GLN A 20 14.72 5.85 3.38
CA GLN A 20 16.13 5.47 3.24
C GLN A 20 16.68 4.75 4.47
N ILE A 21 16.23 5.11 5.68
CA ILE A 21 16.55 4.36 6.90
C ILE A 21 15.99 2.93 6.83
N ILE A 22 14.73 2.77 6.37
CA ILE A 22 14.12 1.45 6.21
C ILE A 22 14.89 0.62 5.18
N LYS A 23 15.16 1.19 4.00
CA LYS A 23 15.92 0.55 2.92
C LYS A 23 17.30 0.10 3.41
N ARG A 24 18.05 0.99 4.07
CA ARG A 24 19.36 0.66 4.66
C ARG A 24 19.24 -0.48 5.68
N THR A 25 18.22 -0.45 6.53
CA THR A 25 18.06 -1.47 7.59
C THR A 25 17.76 -2.84 7.00
N ILE A 26 16.85 -2.94 6.03
CA ILE A 26 16.45 -4.25 5.48
C ILE A 26 17.32 -4.69 4.30
N GLY A 27 18.01 -3.76 3.63
CA GLY A 27 18.99 -4.06 2.58
C GLY A 27 20.33 -4.60 3.11
N GLN A 28 20.51 -4.63 4.44
CA GLN A 28 21.60 -5.38 5.08
C GLN A 28 21.40 -6.91 5.02
N TYR A 29 20.17 -7.35 4.76
CA TYR A 29 19.89 -8.76 4.52
C TYR A 29 20.10 -9.10 3.04
N GLU A 30 20.65 -10.28 2.76
CA GLU A 30 20.83 -10.78 1.39
C GLU A 30 19.47 -10.84 0.65
N ASP A 31 19.49 -10.62 -0.67
CA ASP A 31 18.35 -10.77 -1.60
C ASP A 31 17.20 -9.75 -1.54
N VAL A 32 17.32 -8.58 -0.91
CA VAL A 32 16.27 -7.53 -0.99
C VAL A 32 16.51 -6.60 -2.19
N LYS A 33 15.62 -6.66 -3.18
CA LYS A 33 15.57 -5.75 -4.34
C LYS A 33 14.48 -4.70 -4.13
N PHE A 34 14.79 -3.45 -4.47
CA PHE A 34 13.86 -2.33 -4.37
C PHE A 34 13.48 -1.81 -5.74
N GLU A 35 12.20 -1.57 -5.93
CA GLU A 35 11.66 -0.81 -7.06
C GLU A 35 11.05 0.48 -6.52
N GLU A 36 11.35 1.63 -7.13
CA GLU A 36 10.90 2.94 -6.64
C GLU A 36 10.01 3.62 -7.69
N ILE A 37 8.81 4.02 -7.24
CA ILE A 37 7.80 4.73 -8.01
C ILE A 37 7.57 6.09 -7.34
N TRP A 38 7.59 7.15 -8.13
CA TRP A 38 7.55 8.54 -7.71
C TRP A 38 6.33 9.24 -8.26
N LEU A 39 5.37 9.56 -7.40
CA LEU A 39 4.17 10.29 -7.79
C LEU A 39 4.41 11.81 -7.71
N PRO A 40 3.81 12.64 -8.59
CA PRO A 40 3.00 12.26 -9.75
C PRO A 40 3.84 11.96 -11.01
N LYS A 41 5.18 11.98 -10.94
CA LYS A 41 6.05 11.78 -12.13
C LYS A 41 5.71 10.50 -12.90
N ASP A 42 5.57 9.39 -12.18
CA ASP A 42 5.30 8.07 -12.77
C ASP A 42 3.79 7.76 -12.82
N PHE A 43 2.95 8.68 -12.35
CA PHE A 43 1.48 8.57 -12.35
C PHE A 43 0.83 9.96 -12.31
N PRO A 44 0.71 10.64 -13.46
CA PRO A 44 0.28 12.03 -13.51
C PRO A 44 -1.25 12.21 -13.49
N GLU A 45 -2.00 11.17 -13.85
CA GLU A 45 -3.43 11.28 -14.16
C GLU A 45 -4.34 11.21 -12.92
N LEU A 46 -5.27 12.16 -12.82
CA LEU A 46 -6.28 12.19 -11.76
C LEU A 46 -7.42 11.22 -12.06
N CYS A 47 -7.95 10.53 -11.05
CA CYS A 47 -9.09 9.62 -11.26
C CYS A 47 -10.32 10.44 -11.63
N CYS A 48 -10.89 10.18 -12.81
CA CYS A 48 -12.10 10.86 -13.28
C CYS A 48 -13.40 10.26 -12.73
N GLY A 49 -13.32 9.22 -11.89
CA GLY A 49 -14.50 8.60 -11.27
C GLY A 49 -15.47 7.98 -12.28
N CYS A 50 -14.99 7.51 -13.43
CA CYS A 50 -15.84 7.00 -14.52
C CYS A 50 -16.40 5.59 -14.29
N PHE A 51 -15.96 4.89 -13.24
CA PHE A 51 -16.35 3.50 -12.91
C PHE A 51 -16.02 2.43 -13.96
N ASN A 52 -15.39 2.75 -15.10
CA ASN A 52 -15.06 1.76 -16.13
C ASN A 52 -14.21 0.60 -15.59
N CYS A 53 -13.22 0.88 -14.74
CA CYS A 53 -12.40 -0.16 -14.11
C CYS A 53 -13.21 -1.12 -13.23
N ILE A 54 -14.36 -0.68 -12.70
CA ILE A 54 -15.24 -1.50 -11.86
C ILE A 54 -16.28 -2.24 -12.70
N LEU A 55 -16.85 -1.59 -13.71
CA LEU A 55 -18.00 -2.12 -14.48
C LEU A 55 -17.61 -2.93 -15.70
N LYS A 56 -16.48 -2.60 -16.34
CA LYS A 56 -16.05 -3.19 -17.62
C LYS A 56 -14.73 -3.97 -17.50
N GLY A 57 -13.98 -3.74 -16.43
CA GLY A 57 -12.66 -4.33 -16.21
C GLY A 57 -11.57 -3.27 -16.16
N GLU A 58 -10.48 -3.56 -15.46
CA GLU A 58 -9.40 -2.62 -15.14
C GLU A 58 -8.71 -2.02 -16.37
N LEU A 59 -8.65 -2.76 -17.48
CA LEU A 59 -8.07 -2.29 -18.75
C LEU A 59 -8.89 -1.16 -19.41
N PHE A 60 -10.16 -0.97 -19.02
CA PHE A 60 -11.02 0.09 -19.52
C PHE A 60 -10.86 1.42 -18.75
N CYS A 61 -9.95 1.49 -17.79
CA CYS A 61 -9.54 2.77 -17.23
C CYS A 61 -8.90 3.63 -18.34
N PRO A 62 -9.29 4.90 -18.53
CA PRO A 62 -8.66 5.78 -19.51
C PRO A 62 -7.17 6.04 -19.21
N HIS A 63 -6.72 5.76 -17.98
CA HIS A 63 -5.34 5.92 -17.53
C HIS A 63 -4.65 4.56 -17.32
N SER A 64 -5.15 3.49 -17.93
CA SER A 64 -4.63 2.12 -17.74
C SER A 64 -3.14 2.01 -18.07
N GLU A 65 -2.64 2.78 -19.04
CA GLU A 65 -1.22 2.84 -19.40
C GLU A 65 -0.31 3.27 -18.23
N TYR A 66 -0.82 4.08 -17.30
CA TYR A 66 -0.09 4.52 -16.11
C TYR A 66 -0.39 3.63 -14.89
N VAL A 67 -1.65 3.20 -14.73
CA VAL A 67 -2.06 2.41 -13.55
C VAL A 67 -1.46 1.01 -13.58
N TYR A 68 -1.50 0.36 -14.75
CA TYR A 68 -1.19 -1.06 -14.87
C TYR A 68 0.28 -1.41 -14.60
N PRO A 69 1.27 -0.60 -15.03
CA PRO A 69 2.65 -0.80 -14.60
C PRO A 69 2.80 -0.83 -13.07
N ILE A 70 2.14 0.08 -12.36
CA ILE A 70 2.17 0.12 -10.89
C ILE A 70 1.48 -1.10 -10.27
N VAL A 71 0.35 -1.52 -10.85
CA VAL A 71 -0.36 -2.74 -10.43
C VAL A 71 0.53 -3.97 -10.57
N ASN A 72 1.24 -4.10 -11.69
CA ASN A 72 2.17 -5.20 -11.91
C ASN A 72 3.32 -5.17 -10.90
N SER A 73 3.91 -4.01 -10.63
CA SER A 73 4.95 -3.87 -9.59
C SER A 73 4.44 -4.29 -8.21
N ILE A 74 3.17 -4.00 -7.88
CA ILE A 74 2.53 -4.45 -6.62
C ILE A 74 2.32 -5.97 -6.62
N ILE A 75 1.86 -6.56 -7.72
CA ILE A 75 1.59 -7.99 -7.85
C ILE A 75 2.89 -8.80 -7.78
N GLU A 76 3.97 -8.33 -8.40
CA GLU A 76 5.27 -9.01 -8.40
C GLU A 76 6.04 -8.87 -7.08
N ALA A 77 5.77 -7.80 -6.31
CA ALA A 77 6.50 -7.54 -5.07
C ALA A 77 6.06 -8.44 -3.92
N ASP A 78 6.97 -8.79 -3.02
CA ASP A 78 6.66 -9.46 -1.74
C ASP A 78 6.15 -8.47 -0.69
N GLY A 79 6.52 -7.20 -0.84
CA GLY A 79 6.17 -6.12 0.06
C GLY A 79 6.00 -4.77 -0.62
N ILE A 80 5.27 -3.88 0.05
CA ILE A 80 5.08 -2.49 -0.38
C ILE A 80 5.46 -1.52 0.73
N ILE A 81 6.09 -0.41 0.36
CA ILE A 81 6.23 0.78 1.20
C ILE A 81 5.48 1.94 0.55
N MET A 82 4.43 2.44 1.20
CA MET A 82 3.76 3.69 0.79
C MET A 82 4.25 4.84 1.65
N ALA A 83 4.83 5.86 1.04
CA ALA A 83 5.50 6.94 1.72
C ALA A 83 4.91 8.29 1.30
N SER A 84 4.16 8.94 2.18
CA SER A 84 3.55 10.24 1.88
C SER A 84 3.85 11.27 2.99
N PRO A 85 4.20 12.53 2.66
CA PRO A 85 4.11 13.59 3.66
C PRO A 85 2.66 13.75 4.14
N ALA A 86 2.49 14.29 5.36
CA ALA A 86 1.18 14.62 5.91
C ALA A 86 0.83 16.09 5.61
N TYR A 87 0.36 16.35 4.39
CA TYR A 87 -0.12 17.67 3.96
C TYR A 87 -1.63 17.75 4.10
N GLY A 88 -2.17 18.88 4.56
CA GLY A 88 -3.61 18.99 4.82
C GLY A 88 -4.15 17.93 5.80
N LEU A 89 -3.29 17.44 6.71
CA LEU A 89 -3.58 16.37 7.68
C LEU A 89 -3.94 15.00 7.06
N ASP A 90 -3.60 14.76 5.80
CA ASP A 90 -3.81 13.46 5.14
C ASP A 90 -2.64 13.12 4.19
N VAL A 91 -2.80 12.10 3.35
CA VAL A 91 -1.87 11.80 2.26
C VAL A 91 -1.77 12.97 1.28
N SER A 92 -0.67 13.03 0.56
CA SER A 92 -0.49 13.94 -0.58
C SER A 92 -1.55 13.67 -1.66
N GLY A 93 -1.87 14.70 -2.44
CA GLY A 93 -2.83 14.59 -3.55
C GLY A 93 -2.46 13.47 -4.51
N ALA A 94 -1.19 13.36 -4.91
CA ALA A 94 -0.74 12.32 -5.83
C ALA A 94 -0.89 10.88 -5.25
N MET A 95 -0.60 10.70 -3.95
CA MET A 95 -0.85 9.41 -3.28
C MET A 95 -2.34 9.08 -3.23
N LYS A 96 -3.21 10.08 -2.97
CA LYS A 96 -4.67 9.88 -3.00
C LYS A 96 -5.15 9.50 -4.40
N THR A 97 -4.64 10.17 -5.41
CA THR A 97 -4.91 9.89 -6.82
C THR A 97 -4.57 8.45 -7.20
N LEU A 98 -3.42 7.93 -6.78
CA LEU A 98 -3.11 6.51 -6.99
C LEU A 98 -4.10 5.59 -6.24
N ILE A 99 -4.39 5.88 -4.97
CA ILE A 99 -5.34 5.07 -4.17
C ILE A 99 -6.70 4.99 -4.86
N ASP A 100 -7.19 6.08 -5.45
CA ASP A 100 -8.48 6.13 -6.16
C ASP A 100 -8.52 5.24 -7.40
N HIS A 101 -7.38 5.05 -8.06
CA HIS A 101 -7.27 4.15 -9.21
C HIS A 101 -7.14 2.68 -8.81
N LEU A 102 -6.68 2.38 -7.59
CA LEU A 102 -6.48 1.01 -7.11
C LEU A 102 -7.74 0.38 -6.48
N CYS A 103 -8.86 1.10 -6.41
CA CYS A 103 -10.10 0.62 -5.78
C CYS A 103 -10.62 -0.69 -6.41
N PHE A 104 -10.41 -0.93 -7.70
CA PHE A 104 -10.82 -2.19 -8.35
C PHE A 104 -10.10 -3.42 -7.78
N MET A 105 -8.94 -3.24 -7.15
CA MET A 105 -8.19 -4.31 -6.48
C MET A 105 -8.63 -4.53 -5.02
N TRP A 106 -9.70 -3.89 -4.54
CA TRP A 106 -10.14 -4.04 -3.15
C TRP A 106 -11.10 -5.23 -3.03
N MET A 107 -11.22 -5.81 -1.84
CA MET A 107 -12.11 -6.93 -1.54
C MET A 107 -13.58 -6.76 -1.96
N PRO A 108 -14.18 -5.56 -1.99
CA PRO A 108 -15.51 -5.39 -2.58
C PRO A 108 -15.58 -5.61 -4.10
N HIS A 109 -14.44 -5.78 -4.77
CA HIS A 109 -14.26 -5.93 -6.21
C HIS A 109 -13.36 -7.13 -6.51
N ARG A 110 -12.21 -6.93 -7.18
CA ARG A 110 -11.35 -8.01 -7.70
C ARG A 110 -9.93 -7.92 -7.14
N PRO A 111 -9.74 -8.20 -5.83
CA PRO A 111 -8.40 -8.20 -5.25
C PRO A 111 -7.58 -9.34 -5.85
N HIS A 112 -6.33 -9.07 -6.24
CA HIS A 112 -5.45 -10.10 -6.79
C HIS A 112 -5.03 -11.11 -5.70
N ASN A 113 -5.13 -12.41 -5.97
CA ASN A 113 -4.91 -13.48 -4.98
C ASN A 113 -3.55 -13.37 -4.25
N GLU A 114 -2.48 -13.08 -4.99
CA GLU A 114 -1.14 -12.94 -4.43
C GLU A 114 -1.01 -11.82 -3.38
N VAL A 115 -1.88 -10.80 -3.42
CA VAL A 115 -1.84 -9.66 -2.48
C VAL A 115 -2.13 -10.09 -1.05
N PHE A 116 -2.91 -11.15 -0.85
CA PHE A 116 -3.27 -11.65 0.48
C PHE A 116 -2.09 -12.22 1.28
N SER A 117 -0.95 -12.46 0.62
CA SER A 117 0.30 -12.84 1.27
C SER A 117 1.26 -11.67 1.54
N LYS A 118 1.04 -10.49 0.93
CA LYS A 118 2.02 -9.39 0.93
C LYS A 118 2.04 -8.59 2.23
N ILE A 119 3.17 -7.94 2.50
CA ILE A 119 3.38 -7.11 3.70
C ILE A 119 3.55 -5.64 3.33
N GLY A 120 2.76 -4.78 3.98
CA GLY A 120 2.81 -3.34 3.80
C GLY A 120 3.55 -2.61 4.91
N PHE A 121 4.18 -1.48 4.57
CA PHE A 121 4.70 -0.51 5.52
C PHE A 121 4.34 0.90 5.05
N VAL A 122 3.54 1.64 5.82
CA VAL A 122 3.20 3.03 5.50
C VAL A 122 4.04 4.00 6.32
N VAL A 123 4.51 5.07 5.69
CA VAL A 123 5.42 6.04 6.30
C VAL A 123 4.93 7.46 6.02
N SER A 124 4.83 8.27 7.07
CA SER A 124 4.55 9.69 6.92
C SER A 124 5.33 10.57 7.89
N THR A 125 5.60 11.80 7.45
CA THR A 125 6.18 12.86 8.27
C THR A 125 5.50 14.19 7.98
N ALA A 126 5.53 15.09 8.96
CA ALA A 126 5.22 16.50 8.80
C ALA A 126 6.03 17.32 9.80
N ALA A 127 6.08 18.64 9.60
CA ALA A 127 6.67 19.54 10.59
C ALA A 127 5.91 19.44 11.94
N GLY A 128 4.58 19.43 11.89
CA GLY A 128 3.69 19.33 13.04
C GLY A 128 2.95 17.99 13.11
N SER A 129 1.64 18.00 12.87
CA SER A 129 0.73 16.87 13.09
C SER A 129 0.20 16.27 11.77
N GLY A 130 -0.75 15.33 11.86
CA GLY A 130 -1.45 14.73 10.71
C GLY A 130 -1.10 13.27 10.42
N MET A 131 0.08 12.80 10.82
CA MET A 131 0.61 11.48 10.45
C MET A 131 -0.31 10.30 10.83
N LYS A 132 -1.08 10.39 11.91
CA LYS A 132 -2.01 9.33 12.33
C LYS A 132 -3.10 9.11 11.28
N ARG A 133 -3.68 10.19 10.75
CA ARG A 133 -4.72 10.13 9.70
C ARG A 133 -4.09 9.73 8.37
N THR A 134 -2.99 10.37 7.96
CA THR A 134 -2.23 10.02 6.76
C THR A 134 -1.88 8.53 6.69
N ASN A 135 -1.34 7.95 7.78
CA ASN A 135 -1.05 6.53 7.84
C ASN A 135 -2.31 5.68 7.85
N LYS A 136 -3.40 6.13 8.50
CA LYS A 136 -4.68 5.41 8.48
C LYS A 136 -5.21 5.28 7.06
N THR A 137 -5.14 6.33 6.25
CA THR A 137 -5.57 6.33 4.83
C THR A 137 -4.81 5.27 4.02
N MET A 138 -3.47 5.29 4.04
CA MET A 138 -2.67 4.29 3.32
C MET A 138 -2.87 2.86 3.86
N LYS A 139 -2.97 2.69 5.19
CA LYS A 139 -3.25 1.38 5.79
C LYS A 139 -4.59 0.83 5.36
N LEU A 140 -5.61 1.69 5.27
CA LEU A 140 -6.95 1.29 4.88
C LEU A 140 -6.92 0.73 3.46
N ALA A 141 -6.31 1.45 2.53
CA ALA A 141 -6.15 0.99 1.14
C ALA A 141 -5.50 -0.40 1.08
N LEU A 142 -4.34 -0.59 1.72
CA LEU A 142 -3.65 -1.89 1.73
C LEU A 142 -4.46 -3.00 2.40
N ASN A 143 -5.15 -2.71 3.51
CA ASN A 143 -5.98 -3.71 4.18
C ASN A 143 -7.18 -4.11 3.31
N TYR A 144 -7.80 -3.17 2.58
CA TYR A 144 -8.91 -3.45 1.68
C TYR A 144 -8.47 -4.23 0.43
N MET A 145 -7.24 -4.03 -0.05
CA MET A 145 -6.63 -4.91 -1.07
C MET A 145 -6.34 -6.33 -0.57
N GLY A 146 -6.31 -6.54 0.76
CA GLY A 146 -6.13 -7.86 1.38
C GLY A 146 -4.77 -8.11 2.01
N PHE A 147 -3.86 -7.12 2.09
CA PHE A 147 -2.50 -7.30 2.62
C PHE A 147 -2.49 -8.02 3.98
N LYS A 148 -1.63 -9.03 4.13
CA LYS A 148 -1.56 -9.91 5.30
C LYS A 148 -1.26 -9.13 6.59
N ARG A 149 -0.36 -8.15 6.48
CA ARG A 149 0.08 -7.30 7.59
C ARG A 149 0.49 -5.94 7.06
N VAL A 150 0.08 -4.88 7.77
CA VAL A 150 0.52 -3.52 7.46
C VAL A 150 1.10 -2.86 8.71
N TYR A 151 2.38 -2.48 8.60
CA TYR A 151 3.13 -1.68 9.56
C TYR A 151 2.98 -0.19 9.26
N ASP A 152 3.21 0.65 10.25
CA ASP A 152 3.16 2.10 10.08
C ASP A 152 4.21 2.82 10.91
N PHE A 153 4.68 3.96 10.39
CA PHE A 153 5.52 4.91 11.09
C PHE A 153 5.10 6.33 10.75
N GLY A 154 4.95 7.16 11.78
CA GLY A 154 4.59 8.56 11.66
C GLY A 154 5.42 9.40 12.62
N SER A 155 5.98 10.53 12.17
CA SER A 155 6.73 11.43 13.05
C SER A 155 6.57 12.90 12.70
N ALA A 156 6.29 13.70 13.74
CA ALA A 156 6.44 15.16 13.70
C ALA A 156 7.93 15.48 13.73
N VAL A 157 8.50 15.98 12.65
CA VAL A 157 9.96 16.22 12.54
C VAL A 157 10.37 17.61 13.04
N ALA A 158 9.41 18.50 13.29
CA ALA A 158 9.63 19.86 13.79
C ALA A 158 10.55 20.72 12.91
N ALA A 159 10.53 20.49 11.60
CA ALA A 159 11.26 21.26 10.59
C ALA A 159 10.60 21.13 9.21
N SER A 160 10.86 22.10 8.33
CA SER A 160 10.40 22.10 6.93
C SER A 160 11.34 21.34 5.98
N ARG A 161 12.63 21.26 6.32
CA ARG A 161 13.68 20.50 5.62
C ARG A 161 14.25 19.42 6.53
N TRP A 162 14.78 18.34 5.95
CA TRP A 162 15.37 17.26 6.72
C TRP A 162 16.69 17.68 7.38
N GLU A 163 17.48 18.49 6.68
CA GLU A 163 18.74 19.07 7.17
C GLU A 163 18.55 19.75 8.53
N ASP A 164 17.48 20.55 8.66
CA ASP A 164 17.15 21.36 9.85
C ASP A 164 16.54 20.56 11.01
N VAL A 165 16.24 19.26 10.82
CA VAL A 165 15.74 18.42 11.91
C VAL A 165 16.85 18.23 12.95
N LYS A 166 16.57 18.57 14.21
CA LYS A 166 17.50 18.41 15.33
C LYS A 166 18.12 17.01 15.37
N GLY A 167 19.44 16.91 15.61
CA GLY A 167 20.17 15.63 15.64
C GLY A 167 19.56 14.62 16.62
N SER A 168 19.20 15.05 17.83
CA SER A 168 18.51 14.21 18.82
C SER A 168 17.18 13.65 18.29
N LYS A 169 16.44 14.42 17.49
CA LYS A 169 15.20 13.98 16.85
C LYS A 169 15.45 12.98 15.74
N LYS A 170 16.49 13.17 14.91
CA LYS A 170 16.92 12.21 13.89
C LYS A 170 17.26 10.85 14.51
N LEU A 171 18.02 10.84 15.61
CA LEU A 171 18.37 9.62 16.34
C LEU A 171 17.14 8.87 16.88
N ILE A 172 16.14 9.58 17.43
CA ILE A 172 14.89 8.98 17.89
C ILE A 172 14.10 8.37 16.73
N ILE A 173 14.01 9.08 15.60
CA ILE A 173 13.34 8.60 14.39
C ILE A 173 14.03 7.34 13.88
N GLU A 174 15.36 7.37 13.76
CA GLU A 174 16.17 6.26 13.28
C GLU A 174 16.03 5.02 14.15
N LYS A 175 16.20 5.14 15.47
CA LYS A 175 16.03 4.02 16.42
C LYS A 175 14.66 3.35 16.29
N LYS A 176 13.59 4.15 16.15
CA LYS A 176 12.22 3.63 16.00
C LYS A 176 12.02 2.94 14.64
N LEU A 177 12.56 3.52 13.58
CA LEU A 177 12.47 2.97 12.23
C LEU A 177 13.25 1.67 12.10
N ILE A 178 14.48 1.58 12.61
CA ILE A 178 15.29 0.36 12.61
C ILE A 178 14.51 -0.78 13.27
N LYS A 179 13.99 -0.56 14.48
CA LYS A 179 13.18 -1.56 15.20
C LYS A 179 11.95 -2.03 14.43
N LYS A 180 11.23 -1.11 13.76
CA LYS A 180 10.06 -1.47 12.94
C LYS A 180 10.45 -2.15 11.64
N SER A 181 11.58 -1.78 11.05
CA SER A 181 12.09 -2.33 9.80
C SER A 181 12.49 -3.80 9.95
N HIS A 182 13.13 -4.18 11.07
CA HIS A 182 13.39 -5.59 11.36
C HIS A 182 12.09 -6.41 11.48
N LYS A 183 11.05 -5.88 12.12
CA LYS A 183 9.74 -6.56 12.21
C LYS A 183 9.06 -6.70 10.85
N TYR A 184 9.15 -5.64 10.03
CA TYR A 184 8.67 -5.65 8.66
C TYR A 184 9.39 -6.73 7.83
N TYR A 185 10.72 -6.77 7.87
CA TYR A 185 11.54 -7.78 7.20
C TYR A 185 11.20 -9.22 7.63
N GLN A 186 11.15 -9.48 8.94
CA GLN A 186 10.74 -10.80 9.46
C GLN A 186 9.37 -11.22 8.91
N SER A 187 8.42 -10.29 8.85
CA SER A 187 7.10 -10.57 8.28
C SER A 187 7.14 -10.84 6.77
N LEU A 188 8.06 -10.22 6.02
CA LEU A 188 8.25 -10.49 4.58
C LEU A 188 8.79 -11.91 4.35
N VAL A 189 9.74 -12.34 5.18
CA VAL A 189 10.29 -13.71 5.15
C VAL A 189 9.18 -14.72 5.47
N ASP A 190 8.41 -14.49 6.54
CA ASP A 190 7.37 -15.41 7.00
C ASP A 190 6.01 -15.22 6.34
N ARG A 191 5.90 -14.39 5.29
CA ARG A 191 4.62 -13.86 4.79
C ARG A 191 3.57 -14.93 4.45
N LYS A 192 4.02 -16.09 3.94
CA LYS A 192 3.18 -17.26 3.61
C LYS A 192 2.75 -18.08 4.84
N LYS A 193 3.49 -17.99 5.94
CA LYS A 193 3.21 -18.67 7.21
C LYS A 193 2.35 -17.82 8.16
N LEU A 194 2.31 -16.51 7.94
CA LEU A 194 1.54 -15.59 8.77
C LEU A 194 0.03 -15.84 8.63
N LYS A 195 -0.65 -15.91 9.78
CA LYS A 195 -2.11 -15.92 9.83
C LYS A 195 -2.66 -14.54 9.42
N SER A 196 -3.65 -14.54 8.53
CA SER A 196 -4.40 -13.34 8.16
C SER A 196 -5.08 -12.72 9.39
N ARG A 197 -5.09 -11.38 9.46
CA ARG A 197 -5.77 -10.65 10.54
C ARG A 197 -7.26 -10.98 10.58
N LEU A 198 -7.83 -11.03 11.78
CA LEU A 198 -9.26 -11.29 11.96
C LEU A 198 -10.13 -10.28 11.20
N SER A 199 -9.75 -9.00 11.20
CA SER A 199 -10.43 -7.95 10.45
C SER A 199 -10.47 -8.24 8.95
N THR A 200 -9.34 -8.60 8.34
CA THR A 200 -9.27 -8.92 6.90
C THR A 200 -10.10 -10.15 6.58
N ARG A 201 -10.04 -11.20 7.43
CA ARG A 201 -10.87 -12.40 7.27
C ARG A 201 -12.36 -12.08 7.34
N LEU A 202 -12.77 -11.23 8.30
CA LEU A 202 -14.15 -10.82 8.45
C LEU A 202 -14.61 -10.00 7.24
N THR A 203 -13.83 -9.02 6.80
CA THR A 203 -14.13 -8.25 5.58
C THR A 203 -14.29 -9.18 4.38
N PHE A 204 -13.37 -10.13 4.18
CA PHE A 204 -13.47 -11.10 3.09
C PHE A 204 -14.76 -11.93 3.15
N ILE A 205 -15.15 -12.42 4.34
CA ILE A 205 -16.40 -13.19 4.53
C ILE A 205 -17.63 -12.33 4.21
N VAL A 206 -17.65 -11.07 4.64
CA VAL A 206 -18.75 -10.14 4.35
C VAL A 206 -18.84 -9.88 2.84
N MET A 207 -17.71 -9.57 2.19
CA MET A 207 -17.67 -9.35 0.75
C MET A 207 -18.08 -10.60 -0.02
N ARG A 208 -17.63 -11.78 0.40
CA ARG A 208 -18.06 -13.06 -0.18
C ARG A 208 -19.58 -13.19 -0.22
N LYS A 209 -20.24 -12.94 0.92
CA LYS A 209 -21.71 -13.03 1.04
C LYS A 209 -22.42 -11.98 0.18
N MET A 210 -21.88 -10.77 0.12
CA MET A 210 -22.44 -9.69 -0.68
C MET A 210 -22.34 -9.99 -2.18
N ILE A 211 -21.15 -10.34 -2.65
CA ILE A 211 -20.84 -10.56 -4.07
C ILE A 211 -21.53 -11.82 -4.58
N SER A 212 -21.71 -12.86 -3.75
CA SER A 212 -22.49 -14.05 -4.16
C SER A 212 -23.94 -13.72 -4.53
N GLY A 213 -24.48 -12.62 -3.98
CA GLY A 213 -25.84 -12.14 -4.28
C GLY A 213 -25.94 -11.25 -5.51
N TYR A 214 -24.84 -10.95 -6.20
CA TYR A 214 -24.88 -10.17 -7.45
C TYR A 214 -25.51 -11.00 -8.58
N GLN A 215 -26.00 -10.33 -9.62
CA GLN A 215 -26.53 -10.99 -10.82
C GLN A 215 -25.42 -11.75 -11.56
N ASP A 216 -25.77 -12.86 -12.21
CA ASP A 216 -24.83 -13.59 -13.07
C ASP A 216 -24.37 -12.70 -14.23
N GLY A 217 -23.10 -12.82 -14.62
CA GLY A 217 -22.47 -11.93 -15.60
C GLY A 217 -21.96 -10.60 -15.01
N ASN A 218 -22.21 -10.31 -13.73
CA ASN A 218 -21.48 -9.24 -13.04
C ASN A 218 -19.99 -9.61 -12.91
N ILE A 219 -19.09 -8.74 -13.38
CA ILE A 219 -17.68 -9.07 -13.49
C ILE A 219 -16.98 -9.35 -12.15
N ASP A 220 -17.43 -8.73 -11.05
CA ASP A 220 -16.88 -9.01 -9.72
C ASP A 220 -17.31 -10.41 -9.26
N LYS A 221 -18.57 -10.78 -9.51
CA LYS A 221 -19.08 -12.13 -9.18
C LYS A 221 -18.37 -13.21 -9.98
N GLU A 222 -18.23 -13.01 -11.30
CA GLU A 222 -17.55 -13.98 -12.15
C GLU A 222 -16.08 -14.14 -11.78
N TYR A 223 -15.38 -13.05 -11.40
CA TYR A 223 -14.03 -13.13 -10.87
C TYR A 223 -13.95 -13.93 -9.56
N TRP A 224 -14.83 -13.66 -8.59
CA TRP A 224 -14.85 -14.41 -7.33
C TRP A 224 -15.16 -15.89 -7.53
N LYS A 225 -16.03 -16.20 -8.50
CA LYS A 225 -16.35 -17.56 -8.92
C LYS A 225 -15.15 -18.24 -9.57
N SER A 226 -14.43 -17.57 -10.48
CA SER A 226 -13.23 -18.13 -11.11
C SER A 226 -12.08 -18.36 -10.11
N MET A 227 -12.03 -17.57 -9.04
CA MET A 227 -11.10 -17.79 -7.93
C MET A 227 -11.53 -18.94 -6.98
N GLY A 228 -12.73 -19.50 -7.15
CA GLY A 228 -13.30 -20.54 -6.30
C GLY A 228 -13.64 -20.07 -4.88
N TRP A 229 -13.72 -18.76 -4.65
CA TRP A 229 -13.86 -18.19 -3.31
C TRP A 229 -15.23 -18.42 -2.69
N PHE A 230 -16.25 -18.69 -3.50
CA PHE A 230 -17.57 -19.13 -3.02
C PHE A 230 -17.52 -20.58 -2.51
N ASP A 231 -16.65 -21.42 -3.06
CA ASP A 231 -16.51 -22.85 -2.73
C ASP A 231 -15.49 -23.10 -1.60
N ASN A 232 -15.32 -22.11 -0.71
CA ASN A 232 -14.41 -22.14 0.44
C ASN A 232 -12.91 -22.26 0.13
N ILE A 233 -12.48 -22.10 -1.13
CA ILE A 233 -11.07 -21.86 -1.45
C ILE A 233 -10.67 -20.51 -0.82
N LYS A 234 -9.58 -20.52 -0.05
CA LYS A 234 -9.09 -19.32 0.64
C LYS A 234 -8.00 -18.66 -0.20
N PRO A 235 -7.91 -17.33 -0.19
CA PRO A 235 -6.77 -16.64 -0.77
C PRO A 235 -5.47 -16.97 -0.01
N VAL A 236 -4.34 -16.86 -0.71
CA VAL A 236 -2.98 -17.23 -0.24
C VAL A 236 -2.55 -16.48 1.02
#